data_AF-A0A7J4T6H9-F1
#
_entry.id   AF-A0A7J4T6H9-F1
#
_cell.length_a   1.000
_cell.length_b   1.000
_cell.length_c   1.000
_cell.angle_alpha   90.00
_cell.angle_beta   90.00
_cell.angle_gamma   90.00
#
_symmetry.space_group_name_H-M   'P 1'
#
loop_
_entity.id
_entity.type
_entity.pdbx_description
1 polymer ?
#
loop_
_entity_poly.entity_id
_entity_poly.type
_entity_poly.pdbx_seq_one_letter_code
_entity_poly.pdbx_strand_id
1 'polypeptide(L)'
;MSLTFYLSTPGVEVEHIATDSSNIRFLGKDTRIIHIDGLSYGGTLFLEDFPSLEEIHVKSPGVGISFNKFPDNTIRIFGVFEEISINHDDQFLTLNRHVAIDYNLMQASIPTMWGAIITKDSDEPRGKMDALMLYAEDAENVIIPDGYCNVSILGNKNLQHIETSGTHEVSKITIQDAENLKSVNIRKRVVYCSIKACKSISRISGFGEFLKLDSISSKSRSLTIGGYWQEVPPWYKEIHGQLDLPNLDPEISLDDIKTCNDLSGVRFIVDPYDDSGAGLLFDRIPDVDFSFGVEIPVLLDLLSSSKSSRELAAFSQWCEGELGFKEQYLGMRIAAALIYRGVMPQEIIKIRNSIFCSNRNRWYSHSKMNQYGWSKPMDSVIPFHYVDLEIWLNTDLSTEFIGLEKEESSLTSRSRINPFGNVNTTRTPHKNRSIRDLLNSSLMAVKSNNRPEKAEAKLVYLIDEIFSNKLILSDSVCVQFLVKNYDFTRSVHPNLVENMVNTILEIDVDASTKAAILFALIEINNSTKARVALRKIKSSEGISLKEARAIDTVSLLGKKAFDSGKVSRPEWPYIKNWRIEYKNKEE
;
A
#
# COMPACT_ATOMS: atom_id res chain seq x y z
N MET A 1 -34.04 -31.86 5.48
CA MET A 1 -33.07 -32.32 4.46
C MET A 1 -32.44 -33.60 4.98
N SER A 2 -32.46 -34.67 4.19
CA SER A 2 -31.85 -35.95 4.58
C SER A 2 -30.33 -35.84 4.52
N LEU A 3 -29.67 -36.16 5.62
CA LEU A 3 -28.22 -36.24 5.74
C LEU A 3 -27.84 -37.70 5.57
N THR A 4 -27.00 -38.03 4.58
CA THR A 4 -26.61 -39.41 4.29
C THR A 4 -25.19 -39.65 4.81
N PHE A 5 -24.99 -40.70 5.62
CA PHE A 5 -23.66 -41.11 6.07
C PHE A 5 -23.08 -42.12 5.08
N TYR A 6 -21.84 -41.88 4.66
CA TYR A 6 -21.05 -42.75 3.81
C TYR A 6 -19.82 -43.21 4.59
N LEU A 7 -19.77 -44.49 4.92
CA LEU A 7 -18.64 -45.12 5.60
C LEU A 7 -17.85 -45.92 4.57
N SER A 8 -16.58 -45.54 4.34
CA SER A 8 -15.69 -46.30 3.47
C SER A 8 -15.42 -47.68 4.05
N THR A 9 -15.27 -48.67 3.17
CA THR A 9 -14.91 -50.03 3.59
C THR A 9 -13.43 -50.06 3.97
N PRO A 10 -13.04 -50.64 5.13
CA PRO A 10 -11.62 -50.75 5.51
C PRO A 10 -10.75 -51.36 4.41
N GLY A 11 -9.59 -50.77 4.15
CA GLY A 11 -8.66 -51.16 3.09
C GLY A 11 -9.02 -50.70 1.67
N VAL A 12 -10.10 -49.95 1.47
CA VAL A 12 -10.43 -49.35 0.17
C VAL A 12 -9.70 -48.02 0.00
N GLU A 13 -8.72 -48.00 -0.90
CA GLU A 13 -7.95 -46.79 -1.20
C GLU A 13 -8.67 -45.81 -2.14
N VAL A 14 -9.63 -46.27 -2.95
CA VAL A 14 -10.34 -45.46 -3.94
C VAL A 14 -11.85 -45.63 -3.78
N GLU A 15 -12.54 -44.54 -3.47
CA GLU A 15 -13.99 -44.52 -3.25
C GLU A 15 -14.72 -43.78 -4.37
N HIS A 16 -15.88 -44.32 -4.77
CA HIS A 16 -16.76 -43.72 -5.78
C HIS A 16 -18.09 -43.33 -5.16
N ILE A 17 -18.38 -42.03 -5.14
CA ILE A 17 -19.59 -41.45 -4.59
C ILE A 17 -20.51 -41.03 -5.73
N ALA A 18 -21.60 -41.79 -5.91
CA ALA A 18 -22.71 -41.47 -6.80
C ALA A 18 -24.03 -41.61 -6.02
N THR A 19 -24.67 -40.50 -5.68
CA THR A 19 -25.92 -40.49 -4.93
C THR A 19 -26.79 -39.27 -5.25
N ASP A 20 -28.10 -39.45 -5.18
CA ASP A 20 -29.07 -38.37 -5.34
C ASP A 20 -29.21 -37.50 -4.07
N SER A 21 -28.48 -37.85 -3.00
CA SER A 21 -28.47 -37.09 -1.74
C SER A 21 -27.78 -35.75 -1.92
N SER A 22 -28.33 -34.68 -1.33
CA SER A 22 -27.71 -33.36 -1.38
C SER A 22 -26.55 -33.20 -0.38
N ASN A 23 -26.60 -33.84 0.78
CA ASN A 23 -25.56 -33.69 1.80
C ASN A 23 -25.05 -35.04 2.27
N ILE A 24 -23.75 -35.26 2.15
CA ILE A 24 -23.09 -36.53 2.48
C ILE A 24 -22.04 -36.28 3.56
N ARG A 25 -22.05 -37.08 4.63
CA ARG A 25 -20.94 -37.16 5.58
C ARG A 25 -20.08 -38.37 5.28
N PHE A 26 -18.80 -38.15 5.03
CA PHE A 26 -17.84 -39.17 4.67
C PHE A 26 -16.86 -39.45 5.81
N LEU A 27 -16.67 -40.73 6.10
CA LEU A 27 -15.65 -41.24 7.01
C LEU A 27 -14.90 -42.39 6.31
N GLY A 28 -13.59 -42.23 6.13
CA GLY A 28 -12.75 -43.23 5.48
C GLY A 28 -11.28 -43.09 5.87
N LYS A 29 -10.77 -44.02 6.68
CA LYS A 29 -9.40 -43.96 7.21
C LYS A 29 -8.34 -44.33 6.17
N ASP A 30 -8.62 -45.33 5.34
CA ASP A 30 -7.67 -45.88 4.37
C ASP A 30 -7.86 -45.29 2.96
N THR A 31 -8.91 -44.47 2.76
CA THR A 31 -9.23 -43.87 1.48
C THR A 31 -8.23 -42.78 1.11
N ARG A 32 -7.55 -42.95 -0.02
CA ARG A 32 -6.59 -42.00 -0.60
C ARG A 32 -7.21 -41.14 -1.69
N ILE A 33 -8.18 -41.67 -2.43
CA ILE A 33 -8.82 -40.99 -3.57
C ILE A 33 -10.34 -41.08 -3.47
N ILE A 34 -11.03 -39.95 -3.67
CA ILE A 34 -12.49 -39.88 -3.77
C ILE A 34 -12.90 -39.40 -5.16
N HIS A 35 -13.70 -40.19 -5.88
CA HIS A 35 -14.38 -39.78 -7.10
C HIS A 35 -15.82 -39.38 -6.79
N ILE A 36 -16.18 -38.13 -7.06
CA ILE A 36 -17.55 -37.63 -6.98
C ILE A 36 -18.15 -37.67 -8.39
N ASP A 37 -18.89 -38.75 -8.65
CA ASP A 37 -19.48 -39.06 -9.95
C ASP A 37 -20.92 -38.52 -10.09
N GLY A 38 -21.60 -38.25 -8.97
CA GLY A 38 -22.93 -37.64 -8.97
C GLY A 38 -23.36 -37.17 -7.58
N LEU A 39 -23.53 -35.85 -7.44
CA LEU A 39 -24.12 -35.14 -6.30
C LEU A 39 -25.15 -34.15 -6.86
N SER A 40 -26.27 -33.94 -6.17
CA SER A 40 -27.24 -32.92 -6.61
C SER A 40 -26.60 -31.53 -6.58
N TYR A 41 -26.92 -30.65 -7.54
CA TYR A 41 -26.43 -29.26 -7.55
C TYR A 41 -26.72 -28.54 -6.22
N GLY A 42 -25.72 -27.85 -5.67
CA GLY A 42 -25.77 -27.24 -4.34
C GLY A 42 -25.55 -28.23 -3.18
N GLY A 43 -25.22 -29.47 -3.50
CA GLY A 43 -24.90 -30.49 -2.51
C GLY A 43 -23.49 -30.36 -1.94
N THR A 44 -23.29 -30.80 -0.70
CA THR A 44 -22.01 -30.70 0.00
C THR A 44 -21.52 -32.05 0.52
N LEU A 45 -20.25 -32.35 0.24
CA LEU A 45 -19.52 -33.45 0.85
C LEU A 45 -18.83 -32.96 2.13
N PHE A 46 -19.27 -33.44 3.28
CA PHE A 46 -18.67 -33.19 4.59
C PHE A 46 -17.68 -34.30 4.93
N LEU A 47 -16.40 -33.97 4.99
CA LEU A 47 -15.32 -34.87 5.35
C LEU A 47 -15.11 -34.79 6.87
N GLU A 48 -15.30 -35.91 7.58
CA GLU A 48 -15.18 -35.98 9.05
C GLU A 48 -13.95 -36.74 9.55
N ASP A 49 -13.56 -37.84 8.90
CA ASP A 49 -12.35 -38.62 9.23
C ASP A 49 -11.69 -39.11 7.93
N PHE A 50 -10.48 -38.61 7.64
CA PHE A 50 -9.81 -38.75 6.32
C PHE A 50 -8.26 -38.67 6.39
N PRO A 51 -7.58 -39.38 7.32
CA PRO A 51 -6.14 -39.25 7.54
C PRO A 51 -5.24 -39.65 6.35
N SER A 52 -5.75 -40.47 5.41
CA SER A 52 -4.98 -40.93 4.25
C SER A 52 -5.35 -40.22 2.95
N LEU A 53 -6.30 -39.29 2.98
CA LEU A 53 -6.83 -38.66 1.77
C LEU A 53 -5.77 -37.78 1.10
N GLU A 54 -5.62 -37.95 -0.22
CA GLU A 54 -4.66 -37.23 -1.05
C GLU A 54 -5.36 -36.53 -2.24
N GLU A 55 -6.41 -37.14 -2.81
CA GLU A 55 -7.08 -36.59 -3.99
C GLU A 55 -8.61 -36.66 -3.93
N ILE A 56 -9.26 -35.64 -4.50
CA ILE A 56 -10.70 -35.60 -4.76
C ILE A 56 -10.93 -35.20 -6.21
N HIS A 57 -11.72 -35.99 -6.93
CA HIS A 57 -12.06 -35.75 -8.34
C HIS A 57 -13.55 -35.46 -8.47
N VAL A 58 -13.89 -34.23 -8.87
CA VAL A 58 -15.27 -33.73 -8.97
C VAL A 58 -15.69 -33.67 -10.43
N LYS A 59 -16.59 -34.58 -10.84
CA LYS A 59 -17.10 -34.60 -12.23
C LYS A 59 -18.33 -33.71 -12.44
N SER A 60 -19.15 -33.51 -11.40
CA SER A 60 -20.38 -32.72 -11.49
C SER A 60 -20.17 -31.28 -10.99
N PRO A 61 -20.60 -30.24 -11.74
CA PRO A 61 -20.56 -28.86 -11.26
C PRO A 61 -21.57 -28.66 -10.12
N GLY A 62 -21.34 -27.63 -9.28
CA GLY A 62 -22.29 -27.29 -8.21
C GLY A 62 -22.02 -27.93 -6.86
N VAL A 63 -20.90 -28.68 -6.70
CA VAL A 63 -20.57 -29.39 -5.46
C VAL A 63 -19.76 -28.51 -4.53
N GLY A 64 -20.16 -28.48 -3.26
CA GLY A 64 -19.36 -27.97 -2.14
C GLY A 64 -18.57 -29.08 -1.46
N ILE A 65 -17.37 -28.78 -0.98
CA ILE A 65 -16.56 -29.69 -0.16
C ILE A 65 -16.29 -29.01 1.18
N SER A 66 -16.57 -29.70 2.28
CA SER A 66 -16.41 -29.16 3.63
C SER A 66 -15.56 -30.09 4.47
N PHE A 67 -14.47 -29.55 5.01
CA PHE A 67 -13.57 -30.26 5.92
C PHE A 67 -13.88 -29.83 7.36
N ASN A 68 -14.03 -30.80 8.26
CA ASN A 68 -14.24 -30.52 9.68
C ASN A 68 -12.95 -30.15 10.46
N LYS A 69 -11.79 -30.32 9.82
CA LYS A 69 -10.47 -29.90 10.30
C LYS A 69 -9.56 -29.64 9.11
N PHE A 70 -8.47 -28.90 9.29
CA PHE A 70 -7.44 -28.80 8.27
C PHE A 70 -6.80 -30.19 8.02
N PRO A 71 -6.63 -30.64 6.76
CA PRO A 71 -6.03 -31.95 6.48
C PRO A 71 -4.58 -32.02 6.95
N ASP A 72 -4.17 -33.20 7.40
CA ASP A 72 -2.79 -33.46 7.83
C ASP A 72 -1.85 -33.70 6.62
N ASN A 73 -2.40 -34.22 5.50
CA ASN A 73 -1.69 -34.37 4.23
C ASN A 73 -2.07 -33.25 3.24
N THR A 74 -1.23 -33.01 2.23
CA THR A 74 -1.60 -32.20 1.06
C THR A 74 -2.72 -32.90 0.26
N ILE A 75 -3.87 -32.23 0.11
CA ILE A 75 -5.01 -32.72 -0.68
C ILE A 75 -5.13 -31.93 -1.99
N ARG A 76 -5.28 -32.65 -3.10
CA ARG A 76 -5.51 -32.07 -4.44
C ARG A 76 -6.95 -32.32 -4.88
N ILE A 77 -7.65 -31.25 -5.24
CA ILE A 77 -9.05 -31.30 -5.69
C ILE A 77 -9.09 -30.92 -7.16
N PHE A 78 -9.53 -31.87 -7.99
CA PHE A 78 -9.65 -31.72 -9.43
C PHE A 78 -11.12 -31.53 -9.80
N GLY A 79 -11.39 -30.61 -10.73
CA GLY A 79 -12.71 -30.46 -11.34
C GLY A 79 -13.54 -29.31 -10.77
N VAL A 80 -14.80 -29.26 -11.17
CA VAL A 80 -15.63 -28.05 -11.14
C VAL A 80 -16.44 -27.91 -9.84
N PHE A 81 -15.77 -27.81 -8.69
CA PHE A 81 -16.44 -27.53 -7.41
C PHE A 81 -16.78 -26.03 -7.26
N GLU A 82 -17.82 -25.70 -6.49
CA GLU A 82 -18.23 -24.31 -6.27
C GLU A 82 -17.57 -23.68 -5.04
N GLU A 83 -17.43 -24.46 -3.97
CA GLU A 83 -16.92 -24.00 -2.68
C GLU A 83 -16.09 -25.09 -2.00
N ILE A 84 -14.98 -24.68 -1.40
CA ILE A 84 -14.29 -25.43 -0.36
C ILE A 84 -14.42 -24.65 0.94
N SER A 85 -14.83 -25.34 1.99
CA SER A 85 -14.87 -24.80 3.35
C SER A 85 -14.05 -25.66 4.30
N ILE A 86 -13.33 -25.03 5.22
CA ILE A 86 -12.59 -25.72 6.28
C ILE A 86 -13.01 -25.09 7.60
N ASN A 87 -13.54 -25.92 8.50
CA ASN A 87 -13.73 -25.57 9.91
C ASN A 87 -12.51 -26.06 10.69
N HIS A 88 -11.73 -25.18 11.30
CA HIS A 88 -10.54 -25.55 12.08
C HIS A 88 -10.47 -24.70 13.34
N ASP A 89 -10.57 -25.34 14.52
CA ASP A 89 -10.49 -24.66 15.82
C ASP A 89 -11.39 -23.40 15.93
N ASP A 90 -12.67 -23.56 15.59
CA ASP A 90 -13.71 -22.51 15.52
C ASP A 90 -13.51 -21.44 14.43
N GLN A 91 -12.50 -21.59 13.58
CA GLN A 91 -12.27 -20.73 12.42
C GLN A 91 -12.86 -21.32 11.15
N PHE A 92 -13.42 -20.46 10.30
CA PHE A 92 -14.07 -20.86 9.06
C PHE A 92 -13.38 -20.24 7.85
N LEU A 93 -12.62 -21.05 7.11
CA LEU A 93 -11.96 -20.65 5.89
C LEU A 93 -12.79 -21.09 4.68
N THR A 94 -13.00 -20.19 3.72
CA THR A 94 -13.70 -20.52 2.47
C THR A 94 -12.90 -20.12 1.24
N LEU A 95 -13.08 -20.90 0.19
CA LEU A 95 -12.58 -20.64 -1.15
C LEU A 95 -13.72 -20.92 -2.12
N ASN A 96 -14.09 -19.90 -2.88
CA ASN A 96 -15.19 -19.97 -3.82
C ASN A 96 -14.66 -19.88 -5.24
N ARG A 97 -15.28 -20.62 -6.15
CA ARG A 97 -15.03 -20.54 -7.58
C ARG A 97 -15.34 -19.15 -8.14
N HIS A 98 -16.45 -18.58 -7.68
CA HIS A 98 -16.85 -17.24 -8.05
C HIS A 98 -16.46 -16.26 -6.94
N VAL A 99 -15.63 -15.29 -7.29
CA VAL A 99 -15.37 -14.14 -6.43
C VAL A 99 -16.59 -13.21 -6.52
N ALA A 100 -17.56 -13.40 -5.63
CA ALA A 100 -18.59 -12.39 -5.40
C ALA A 100 -17.92 -11.18 -4.74
N ILE A 101 -17.48 -10.22 -5.55
CA ILE A 101 -17.17 -8.87 -5.10
C ILE A 101 -18.53 -8.16 -5.01
N ASP A 102 -18.84 -7.53 -3.88
CA ASP A 102 -20.11 -6.86 -3.60
C ASP A 102 -20.70 -6.17 -4.85
N TYR A 103 -21.76 -6.77 -5.41
CA TYR A 103 -22.73 -6.37 -6.45
C TYR A 103 -22.35 -5.48 -7.67
N ASN A 104 -21.15 -4.90 -7.79
CA ASN A 104 -20.88 -3.88 -8.81
C ASN A 104 -19.72 -4.17 -9.78
N LEU A 105 -19.01 -5.29 -9.65
CA LEU A 105 -17.80 -5.53 -10.46
C LEU A 105 -17.73 -6.97 -10.98
N MET A 106 -18.38 -7.20 -12.12
CA MET A 106 -18.13 -8.38 -12.94
C MET A 106 -16.88 -8.13 -13.78
N GLN A 107 -15.70 -8.60 -13.34
CA GLN A 107 -14.55 -8.83 -14.24
C GLN A 107 -13.38 -9.60 -13.60
N ALA A 108 -13.65 -10.55 -12.69
CA ALA A 108 -12.64 -11.58 -12.41
C ALA A 108 -12.62 -12.57 -13.59
N SER A 109 -11.44 -12.86 -14.11
CA SER A 109 -11.25 -13.88 -15.14
C SER A 109 -11.74 -15.24 -14.62
N ILE A 110 -12.57 -15.94 -15.41
CA ILE A 110 -13.04 -17.28 -15.05
C ILE A 110 -11.84 -18.23 -15.18
N PRO A 111 -11.47 -18.98 -14.13
CA PRO A 111 -10.30 -19.85 -14.16
C PRO A 111 -10.44 -20.93 -15.24
N THR A 112 -9.39 -21.15 -16.04
CA THR A 112 -9.38 -22.10 -17.16
C THR A 112 -9.01 -23.53 -16.74
N MET A 113 -8.41 -23.72 -15.56
CA MET A 113 -8.01 -25.01 -14.99
C MET A 113 -8.45 -25.10 -13.52
N TRP A 114 -9.75 -24.94 -13.27
CA TRP A 114 -10.27 -24.88 -11.91
C TRP A 114 -9.98 -26.17 -11.12
N GLY A 115 -9.28 -26.00 -10.01
CA GLY A 115 -8.80 -27.03 -9.11
C GLY A 115 -8.13 -26.38 -7.90
N ALA A 116 -8.01 -27.09 -6.79
CA ALA A 116 -7.46 -26.56 -5.55
C ALA A 116 -6.40 -27.47 -4.91
N ILE A 117 -5.47 -26.85 -4.20
CA ILE A 117 -4.54 -27.52 -3.29
C ILE A 117 -4.86 -27.04 -1.87
N ILE A 118 -5.01 -27.99 -0.95
CA ILE A 118 -5.17 -27.75 0.48
C ILE A 118 -3.97 -28.36 1.17
N THR A 119 -3.16 -27.55 1.87
CA THR A 119 -1.91 -28.06 2.46
C THR A 119 -1.51 -27.29 3.72
N LYS A 120 -0.74 -27.97 4.58
CA LYS A 120 0.00 -27.36 5.69
C LYS A 120 1.46 -27.08 5.34
N ASP A 121 1.94 -27.65 4.23
CA ASP A 121 3.31 -27.52 3.78
C ASP A 121 3.48 -26.20 3.02
N SER A 122 4.25 -25.29 3.61
CA SER A 122 4.58 -23.99 3.01
C SER A 122 5.53 -24.10 1.81
N ASP A 123 6.25 -25.21 1.66
CA ASP A 123 7.23 -25.45 0.59
C ASP A 123 6.62 -26.21 -0.60
N GLU A 124 5.49 -26.87 -0.40
CA GLU A 124 4.79 -27.68 -1.41
C GLU A 124 3.61 -27.04 -2.18
N PRO A 125 3.38 -25.71 -2.24
CA PRO A 125 2.26 -25.16 -3.00
C PRO A 125 2.59 -25.14 -4.51
N ARG A 126 3.16 -26.20 -5.08
CA ARG A 126 3.45 -26.27 -6.53
C ARG A 126 2.52 -27.28 -7.20
N GLY A 127 1.66 -26.79 -8.09
CA GLY A 127 0.80 -27.63 -8.92
C GLY A 127 0.13 -26.83 -10.02
N LYS A 128 -0.42 -27.53 -11.03
CA LYS A 128 -1.24 -26.93 -12.10
C LYS A 128 -2.68 -26.74 -11.62
N MET A 129 -2.87 -25.92 -10.60
CA MET A 129 -4.18 -25.65 -9.98
C MET A 129 -4.37 -24.16 -9.79
N ASP A 130 -5.61 -23.69 -9.92
CA ASP A 130 -5.94 -22.27 -9.86
C ASP A 130 -6.15 -21.76 -8.41
N ALA A 131 -6.31 -22.66 -7.43
CA ALA A 131 -6.64 -22.31 -6.05
C ALA A 131 -5.70 -22.94 -5.00
N LEU A 132 -5.41 -22.19 -3.93
CA LEU A 132 -4.60 -22.61 -2.80
C LEU A 132 -5.31 -22.28 -1.47
N MET A 133 -5.45 -23.28 -0.61
CA MET A 133 -5.73 -23.12 0.81
C MET A 133 -4.50 -23.59 1.61
N LEU A 134 -3.87 -22.68 2.34
CA LEU A 134 -2.68 -22.96 3.13
C LEU A 134 -2.94 -22.73 4.61
N TYR A 135 -2.57 -23.68 5.46
CA TYR A 135 -2.41 -23.46 6.90
C TYR A 135 -0.93 -23.35 7.24
N ALA A 136 -0.49 -22.15 7.59
CA ALA A 136 0.91 -21.87 7.91
C ALA A 136 1.21 -22.26 9.37
N GLU A 137 1.18 -23.56 9.68
CA GLU A 137 1.27 -24.07 11.06
C GLU A 137 2.64 -23.82 11.72
N ASP A 138 3.73 -23.84 10.97
CA ASP A 138 5.08 -23.64 11.51
C ASP A 138 5.94 -22.64 10.72
N ALA A 139 5.37 -22.03 9.68
CA ALA A 139 6.10 -21.13 8.80
C ALA A 139 6.18 -19.71 9.38
N GLU A 140 7.39 -19.18 9.50
CA GLU A 140 7.60 -17.75 9.78
C GLU A 140 7.38 -16.89 8.53
N ASN A 141 7.76 -17.42 7.37
CA ASN A 141 7.68 -16.77 6.07
C ASN A 141 6.97 -17.68 5.08
N VAL A 142 6.00 -17.15 4.36
CA VAL A 142 5.29 -17.88 3.29
C VAL A 142 5.52 -17.17 1.97
N ILE A 143 6.02 -17.91 0.97
CA ILE A 143 6.14 -17.43 -0.41
C ILE A 143 5.11 -18.15 -1.25
N ILE A 144 4.13 -17.42 -1.76
CA ILE A 144 3.11 -17.95 -2.65
C ILE A 144 3.67 -17.91 -4.08
N PRO A 145 3.83 -19.07 -4.74
CA PRO A 145 4.39 -19.11 -6.08
C PRO A 145 3.36 -18.63 -7.12
N ASP A 146 3.80 -18.64 -8.37
CA ASP A 146 2.95 -18.30 -9.50
C ASP A 146 1.89 -19.38 -9.79
N GLY A 147 0.83 -19.01 -10.52
CA GLY A 147 -0.19 -19.92 -11.03
C GLY A 147 -1.51 -19.94 -10.25
N TYR A 148 -1.57 -19.37 -9.04
CA TYR A 148 -2.81 -19.30 -8.27
C TYR A 148 -3.61 -18.03 -8.53
N CYS A 149 -4.89 -18.20 -8.87
CA CYS A 149 -5.88 -17.12 -8.98
C CYS A 149 -6.62 -16.86 -7.66
N ASN A 150 -6.78 -17.88 -6.81
CA ASN A 150 -7.44 -17.75 -5.51
C ASN A 150 -6.56 -18.32 -4.40
N VAL A 151 -6.27 -17.50 -3.38
CA VAL A 151 -5.40 -17.89 -2.28
C VAL A 151 -6.06 -17.58 -0.95
N SER A 152 -6.20 -18.58 -0.09
CA SER A 152 -6.68 -18.46 1.28
C SER A 152 -5.62 -18.99 2.24
N ILE A 153 -5.14 -18.15 3.15
CA ILE A 153 -4.12 -18.49 4.13
C ILE A 153 -4.74 -18.38 5.51
N LEU A 154 -4.71 -19.48 6.25
CA LEU A 154 -4.89 -19.49 7.69
C LEU A 154 -3.51 -19.40 8.33
N GLY A 155 -3.27 -18.31 9.05
CA GLY A 155 -2.02 -18.11 9.78
C GLY A 155 -2.04 -18.78 11.15
N ASN A 156 -0.94 -18.59 11.86
CA ASN A 156 -0.81 -18.94 13.25
C ASN A 156 0.03 -17.84 13.97
N LYS A 157 0.49 -18.15 15.18
CA LYS A 157 1.38 -17.26 15.95
C LYS A 157 2.82 -17.15 15.40
N ASN A 158 3.27 -18.02 14.51
CA ASN A 158 4.63 -18.01 13.99
C ASN A 158 4.74 -17.16 12.71
N LEU A 159 3.69 -17.14 11.89
CA LEU A 159 3.67 -16.43 10.61
C LEU A 159 3.87 -14.92 10.78
N GLN A 160 4.94 -14.41 10.18
CA GLN A 160 5.34 -13.00 10.25
C GLN A 160 5.33 -12.31 8.88
N HIS A 161 5.63 -13.04 7.81
CA HIS A 161 5.77 -12.44 6.48
C HIS A 161 5.11 -13.30 5.40
N ILE A 162 4.37 -12.66 4.51
CA ILE A 162 3.83 -13.27 3.29
C ILE A 162 4.34 -12.50 2.09
N GLU A 163 4.89 -13.21 1.10
CA GLU A 163 5.25 -12.67 -0.21
C GLU A 163 4.53 -13.43 -1.31
N THR A 164 4.05 -12.72 -2.33
CA THR A 164 3.52 -13.35 -3.54
C THR A 164 4.34 -12.92 -4.75
N SER A 165 4.63 -13.86 -5.64
CA SER A 165 5.42 -13.64 -6.85
C SER A 165 4.76 -14.31 -8.06
N GLY A 166 5.27 -14.01 -9.25
CA GLY A 166 4.79 -14.58 -10.51
C GLY A 166 4.06 -13.59 -11.40
N THR A 167 3.57 -14.08 -12.55
CA THR A 167 2.93 -13.24 -13.57
C THR A 167 1.42 -13.49 -13.69
N HIS A 168 0.86 -14.50 -13.03
CA HIS A 168 -0.58 -14.73 -13.06
C HIS A 168 -1.33 -13.73 -12.18
N GLU A 169 -2.42 -13.18 -12.70
CA GLU A 169 -3.32 -12.33 -11.94
C GLU A 169 -4.01 -13.13 -10.83
N VAL A 170 -4.04 -12.56 -9.62
CA VAL A 170 -4.74 -13.14 -8.48
C VAL A 170 -6.09 -12.46 -8.31
N SER A 171 -7.19 -13.18 -8.49
CA SER A 171 -8.52 -12.65 -8.25
C SER A 171 -8.76 -12.36 -6.77
N LYS A 172 -8.32 -13.26 -5.88
CA LYS A 172 -8.57 -13.11 -4.43
C LYS A 172 -7.42 -13.63 -3.57
N ILE A 173 -6.99 -12.81 -2.61
CA ILE A 173 -6.14 -13.21 -1.49
C ILE A 173 -6.89 -12.99 -0.19
N THR A 174 -6.99 -14.02 0.65
CA THR A 174 -7.58 -13.94 1.98
C THR A 174 -6.58 -14.44 3.01
N ILE A 175 -6.29 -13.64 4.03
CA ILE A 175 -5.38 -13.98 5.13
C ILE A 175 -6.16 -13.86 6.44
N GLN A 176 -6.18 -14.90 7.25
CA GLN A 176 -6.93 -14.94 8.50
C GLN A 176 -6.04 -15.44 9.67
N ASP A 177 -6.31 -14.90 10.87
CA ASP A 177 -5.76 -15.36 12.16
C ASP A 177 -4.22 -15.47 12.28
N ALA A 178 -3.49 -14.65 11.52
CA ALA A 178 -2.04 -14.53 11.64
C ALA A 178 -1.68 -13.44 12.67
N GLU A 179 -1.68 -13.78 13.97
CA GLU A 179 -1.54 -12.79 15.06
C GLU A 179 -0.24 -11.99 14.99
N ASN A 180 0.87 -12.63 14.60
CA ASN A 180 2.20 -12.04 14.53
C ASN A 180 2.59 -11.59 13.11
N LEU A 181 1.66 -11.58 12.16
CA LEU A 181 1.92 -11.13 10.79
C LEU A 181 2.32 -9.66 10.81
N LYS A 182 3.55 -9.37 10.37
CA LYS A 182 4.13 -8.02 10.29
C LYS A 182 3.98 -7.42 8.90
N SER A 183 4.17 -8.23 7.85
CA SER A 183 4.11 -7.73 6.48
C SER A 183 3.49 -8.65 5.44
N VAL A 184 2.79 -8.05 4.49
CA VAL A 184 2.29 -8.71 3.26
C VAL A 184 2.83 -7.96 2.05
N ASN A 185 3.58 -8.65 1.18
CA ASN A 185 4.15 -8.09 -0.04
C ASN A 185 3.58 -8.81 -1.27
N ILE A 186 2.78 -8.13 -2.07
CA ILE A 186 2.13 -8.67 -3.26
C ILE A 186 2.84 -8.12 -4.49
N ARG A 187 3.73 -8.91 -5.10
CA ARG A 187 4.50 -8.50 -6.29
C ARG A 187 3.83 -8.94 -7.59
N LYS A 188 2.50 -8.88 -7.61
CA LYS A 188 1.67 -9.18 -8.79
C LYS A 188 0.33 -8.48 -8.73
N ARG A 189 -0.43 -8.47 -9.83
CA ARG A 189 -1.80 -7.94 -9.84
C ARG A 189 -2.70 -8.76 -8.92
N VAL A 190 -3.37 -8.09 -7.99
CA VAL A 190 -4.46 -8.67 -7.19
C VAL A 190 -5.75 -7.88 -7.37
N VAL A 191 -6.89 -8.54 -7.61
CA VAL A 191 -8.18 -7.82 -7.66
C VAL A 191 -8.65 -7.51 -6.24
N TYR A 192 -8.70 -8.52 -5.38
CA TYR A 192 -9.19 -8.37 -4.00
C TYR A 192 -8.23 -8.98 -2.97
N CYS A 193 -7.89 -8.21 -1.94
CA CYS A 193 -7.12 -8.67 -0.78
C CYS A 193 -7.90 -8.42 0.51
N SER A 194 -8.11 -9.46 1.32
CA SER A 194 -8.72 -9.33 2.65
C SER A 194 -7.79 -9.90 3.72
N ILE A 195 -7.52 -9.09 4.74
CA ILE A 195 -6.73 -9.48 5.91
C ILE A 195 -7.61 -9.33 7.15
N LYS A 196 -7.81 -10.45 7.85
CA LYS A 196 -8.72 -10.56 9.00
C LYS A 196 -7.97 -11.06 10.22
N ALA A 197 -8.35 -10.54 11.39
CA ALA A 197 -7.78 -10.93 12.69
C ALA A 197 -6.23 -10.87 12.81
N CYS A 198 -5.53 -10.11 11.95
CA CYS A 198 -4.08 -9.96 11.98
C CYS A 198 -3.67 -8.68 12.73
N LYS A 199 -3.50 -8.76 14.05
CA LYS A 199 -3.34 -7.57 14.92
C LYS A 199 -1.98 -6.86 14.80
N SER A 200 -0.92 -7.60 14.44
CA SER A 200 0.45 -7.09 14.38
C SER A 200 0.85 -6.52 13.02
N ILE A 201 -0.08 -6.47 12.06
CA ILE A 201 0.22 -6.03 10.70
C ILE A 201 0.70 -4.58 10.70
N SER A 202 1.90 -4.36 10.18
CA SER A 202 2.52 -3.03 10.09
C SER A 202 2.82 -2.62 8.65
N ARG A 203 2.86 -3.55 7.70
CA ARG A 203 3.15 -3.22 6.30
C ARG A 203 2.36 -4.07 5.31
N ILE A 204 1.74 -3.40 4.33
CA ILE A 204 1.12 -4.04 3.17
C ILE A 204 1.65 -3.32 1.94
N SER A 205 2.16 -4.05 0.95
CA SER A 205 2.55 -3.48 -0.35
C SER A 205 1.99 -4.31 -1.48
N GLY A 206 1.54 -3.66 -2.55
CA GLY A 206 1.13 -4.37 -3.75
C GLY A 206 0.40 -3.54 -4.79
N PHE A 207 -0.09 -4.20 -5.83
CA PHE A 207 -0.92 -3.60 -6.87
C PHE A 207 -2.28 -4.28 -6.90
N GLY A 208 -3.33 -3.58 -6.45
CA GLY A 208 -4.67 -4.12 -6.50
C GLY A 208 -5.82 -3.13 -6.49
N GLU A 209 -7.02 -3.68 -6.61
CA GLU A 209 -8.25 -2.88 -6.71
C GLU A 209 -8.86 -2.66 -5.31
N PHE A 210 -9.01 -3.73 -4.52
CA PHE A 210 -9.66 -3.66 -3.21
C PHE A 210 -8.80 -4.25 -2.09
N LEU A 211 -8.56 -3.45 -1.05
CA LEU A 211 -7.95 -3.91 0.20
C LEU A 211 -8.95 -3.78 1.35
N LYS A 212 -9.32 -4.92 1.93
CA LYS A 212 -10.17 -5.00 3.12
C LYS A 212 -9.34 -5.41 4.32
N LEU A 213 -9.38 -4.60 5.37
CA LEU A 213 -8.78 -4.89 6.66
C LEU A 213 -9.86 -4.82 7.72
N ASP A 214 -9.93 -5.85 8.56
CA ASP A 214 -10.74 -5.77 9.77
C ASP A 214 -10.19 -4.69 10.71
N SER A 215 -11.06 -4.13 11.56
CA SER A 215 -10.70 -2.99 12.41
C SER A 215 -9.41 -3.26 13.17
N ILE A 216 -8.37 -2.50 12.83
CA ILE A 216 -7.07 -2.71 13.44
C ILE A 216 -7.14 -2.21 14.88
N SER A 217 -6.48 -2.92 15.79
CA SER A 217 -6.47 -2.54 17.20
C SER A 217 -6.07 -1.07 17.34
N SER A 218 -6.60 -0.35 18.33
CA SER A 218 -6.24 1.05 18.62
C SER A 218 -4.73 1.30 18.83
N LYS A 219 -3.92 0.24 18.94
CA LYS A 219 -2.46 0.25 19.05
C LYS A 219 -1.71 0.25 17.71
N SER A 220 -2.34 -0.07 16.58
CA SER A 220 -1.69 -0.21 15.27
C SER A 220 -1.75 1.07 14.42
N ARG A 221 -1.48 2.23 15.01
CA ARG A 221 -1.36 3.50 14.24
C ARG A 221 -0.18 3.51 13.25
N SER A 222 0.48 2.37 13.09
CA SER A 222 1.70 2.18 12.33
C SER A 222 1.58 1.29 11.10
N LEU A 223 0.37 1.08 10.60
CA LEU A 223 0.22 0.37 9.34
C LEU A 223 0.64 1.26 8.18
N THR A 224 1.65 0.85 7.42
CA THR A 224 1.96 1.40 6.10
C THR A 224 1.28 0.56 5.02
N ILE A 225 0.47 1.18 4.17
CA ILE A 225 -0.05 0.58 2.92
C ILE A 225 0.67 1.26 1.76
N GLY A 226 1.34 0.48 0.91
CA GLY A 226 2.09 0.96 -0.24
C GLY A 226 1.72 0.27 -1.55
N GLY A 227 2.25 0.84 -2.65
CA GLY A 227 1.93 0.42 -4.01
C GLY A 227 0.65 1.08 -4.53
N TYR A 228 -0.12 0.37 -5.37
CA TYR A 228 -1.38 0.89 -5.92
C TYR A 228 -2.56 0.15 -5.29
N TRP A 229 -3.48 0.91 -4.70
CA TRP A 229 -4.77 0.41 -4.22
C TRP A 229 -5.86 1.41 -4.60
N GLN A 230 -6.81 0.96 -5.42
CA GLN A 230 -7.94 1.80 -5.83
C GLN A 230 -8.88 2.07 -4.65
N GLU A 231 -9.11 1.07 -3.81
CA GLU A 231 -9.92 1.18 -2.59
C GLU A 231 -9.20 0.56 -1.39
N VAL A 232 -9.06 1.35 -0.33
CA VAL A 232 -8.55 0.95 0.99
C VAL A 232 -9.59 1.30 2.07
N PRO A 233 -9.49 0.75 3.29
CA PRO A 233 -10.45 1.02 4.33
C PRO A 233 -10.54 2.52 4.67
N PRO A 234 -11.74 3.12 4.82
CA PRO A 234 -11.90 4.56 5.01
C PRO A 234 -11.13 5.14 6.21
N TRP A 235 -10.96 4.36 7.29
CA TRP A 235 -10.22 4.80 8.47
C TRP A 235 -8.72 5.02 8.18
N TYR A 236 -8.15 4.39 7.15
CA TYR A 236 -6.74 4.56 6.79
C TYR A 236 -6.45 5.99 6.32
N LYS A 237 -7.42 6.62 5.67
CA LYS A 237 -7.34 8.01 5.21
C LYS A 237 -7.20 9.00 6.36
N GLU A 238 -7.85 8.76 7.50
CA GLU A 238 -7.73 9.62 8.68
C GLU A 238 -6.30 9.64 9.24
N ILE A 239 -5.56 8.54 9.05
CA ILE A 239 -4.18 8.36 9.51
C ILE A 239 -3.18 8.88 8.46
N HIS A 240 -3.28 8.45 7.19
CA HIS A 240 -2.43 8.93 6.09
C HIS A 240 -2.66 10.43 5.78
N GLY A 241 -3.82 10.98 6.11
CA GLY A 241 -4.09 12.41 6.01
C GLY A 241 -3.19 13.28 6.90
N GLN A 242 -2.59 12.66 7.93
CA GLN A 242 -1.64 13.26 8.86
C GLN A 242 -0.22 12.98 8.36
N LEU A 243 0.72 13.91 8.57
CA LEU A 243 2.16 13.62 8.40
C LEU A 243 2.61 12.64 9.51
N ASP A 244 2.04 11.43 9.52
CA ASP A 244 2.32 10.41 10.53
C ASP A 244 3.38 9.44 10.03
N LEU A 245 4.53 9.48 10.68
CA LEU A 245 5.78 8.79 10.33
C LEU A 245 5.69 7.28 10.20
N PRO A 246 4.87 6.59 11.02
CA PRO A 246 4.72 5.14 10.90
C PRO A 246 4.14 4.68 9.56
N ASN A 247 3.56 5.59 8.78
CA ASN A 247 2.96 5.31 7.46
C ASN A 247 3.88 5.72 6.30
N LEU A 248 5.14 6.10 6.57
CA LEU A 248 6.07 6.69 5.62
C LEU A 248 7.29 5.81 5.33
N ASP A 249 7.18 4.50 5.53
CA ASP A 249 8.15 3.60 4.91
C ASP A 249 7.96 3.57 3.40
N PRO A 250 9.05 3.45 2.61
CA PRO A 250 8.97 3.51 1.16
C PRO A 250 8.01 2.43 0.66
N GLU A 251 6.82 2.91 0.28
CA GLU A 251 5.70 2.17 -0.28
C GLU A 251 6.11 1.36 -1.52
N ILE A 252 7.14 1.82 -2.24
CA ILE A 252 7.72 1.25 -3.46
C ILE A 252 9.24 1.45 -3.41
N SER A 253 10.03 0.41 -3.69
CA SER A 253 11.50 0.54 -3.70
C SER A 253 12.00 1.26 -4.97
N LEU A 254 13.22 1.80 -4.92
CA LEU A 254 13.83 2.38 -6.13
C LEU A 254 14.05 1.32 -7.23
N ASP A 255 14.32 0.07 -6.84
CA ASP A 255 14.46 -1.04 -7.78
C ASP A 255 13.13 -1.34 -8.49
N ASP A 256 12.02 -1.31 -7.75
CA ASP A 256 10.67 -1.44 -8.31
C ASP A 256 10.35 -0.29 -9.29
N ILE A 257 10.83 0.93 -9.03
CA ILE A 257 10.67 2.06 -9.98
C ILE A 257 11.47 1.81 -11.27
N LYS A 258 12.70 1.28 -11.16
CA LYS A 258 13.57 1.02 -12.31
C LYS A 258 13.10 -0.15 -13.18
N THR A 259 12.58 -1.19 -12.52
CA THR A 259 12.30 -2.49 -13.16
C THR A 259 10.81 -2.74 -13.39
N CYS A 260 9.93 -2.13 -12.58
CA CYS A 260 8.51 -2.47 -12.48
C CYS A 260 8.24 -3.95 -12.17
N ASN A 261 9.15 -4.63 -11.47
CA ASN A 261 9.00 -6.04 -11.07
C ASN A 261 7.89 -6.26 -10.03
N ASP A 262 7.52 -5.25 -9.24
CA ASP A 262 6.33 -5.27 -8.37
C ASP A 262 5.01 -5.27 -9.17
N LEU A 263 5.05 -4.91 -10.46
CA LEU A 263 3.91 -4.89 -11.37
C LEU A 263 3.83 -6.16 -12.23
N SER A 264 4.47 -7.26 -11.86
CA SER A 264 4.33 -8.53 -12.59
C SER A 264 2.86 -8.97 -12.69
N GLY A 265 2.49 -9.54 -13.84
CA GLY A 265 1.09 -9.88 -14.13
C GLY A 265 0.14 -8.70 -14.31
N VAL A 266 0.60 -7.46 -14.15
CA VAL A 266 -0.12 -6.29 -14.62
C VAL A 266 0.14 -6.16 -16.12
N ARG A 267 -0.94 -6.05 -16.90
CA ARG A 267 -0.88 -5.92 -18.35
C ARG A 267 -1.28 -4.53 -18.78
N PHE A 268 -0.49 -3.98 -19.69
CA PHE A 268 -0.85 -2.84 -20.52
C PHE A 268 -1.81 -3.31 -21.60
N ILE A 269 -3.03 -2.78 -21.57
CA ILE A 269 -4.08 -3.11 -22.53
C ILE A 269 -4.38 -1.83 -23.30
N VAL A 270 -4.38 -1.94 -24.62
CA VAL A 270 -4.83 -0.87 -25.49
C VAL A 270 -6.29 -1.14 -25.82
N ASP A 271 -7.15 -0.15 -25.61
CA ASP A 271 -8.54 -0.28 -26.04
C ASP A 271 -8.57 -0.27 -27.57
N PRO A 272 -9.03 -1.35 -28.23
CA PRO A 272 -9.10 -1.42 -29.69
C PRO A 272 -10.07 -0.39 -30.28
N TYR A 273 -10.94 0.20 -29.44
CA TYR A 273 -11.87 1.26 -29.81
C TYR A 273 -11.41 2.65 -29.35
N ASP A 274 -10.15 2.79 -28.93
CA ASP A 274 -9.60 4.09 -28.55
C ASP A 274 -9.50 5.04 -29.76
N ASP A 275 -10.39 6.02 -29.79
CA ASP A 275 -10.43 7.10 -30.78
C ASP A 275 -9.18 7.99 -30.75
N SER A 276 -8.32 7.87 -29.71
CA SER A 276 -7.05 8.60 -29.64
C SER A 276 -6.09 8.21 -30.76
N GLY A 277 -6.27 7.04 -31.40
CA GLY A 277 -5.40 6.50 -32.44
C GLY A 277 -4.15 5.77 -31.91
N ALA A 278 -3.98 5.65 -30.60
CA ALA A 278 -2.90 4.88 -29.98
C ALA A 278 -2.95 3.39 -30.38
N GLY A 279 -4.15 2.78 -30.40
CA GLY A 279 -4.36 1.41 -30.88
C GLY A 279 -3.77 1.16 -32.27
N LEU A 280 -4.02 2.07 -33.20
CA LEU A 280 -3.49 1.99 -34.56
C LEU A 280 -1.96 2.09 -34.62
N LEU A 281 -1.31 2.76 -33.67
CA LEU A 281 0.15 2.80 -33.60
C LEU A 281 0.73 1.54 -32.99
N PHE A 282 0.09 0.98 -31.96
CA PHE A 282 0.50 -0.28 -31.35
C PHE A 282 0.31 -1.47 -32.30
N ASP A 283 -0.76 -1.49 -33.10
CA ASP A 283 -1.00 -2.51 -34.14
C ASP A 283 0.08 -2.54 -35.23
N ARG A 284 0.84 -1.45 -35.39
CA ARG A 284 1.94 -1.35 -36.37
C ARG A 284 3.27 -1.86 -35.84
N ILE A 285 3.34 -2.26 -34.57
CA ILE A 285 4.54 -2.85 -33.97
C ILE A 285 4.54 -4.34 -34.29
N PRO A 286 5.49 -4.83 -35.10
CA PRO A 286 5.54 -6.23 -35.47
C PRO A 286 5.89 -7.10 -34.25
N ASP A 287 5.47 -8.37 -34.29
CA ASP A 287 5.83 -9.43 -33.35
C ASP A 287 5.34 -9.27 -31.90
N VAL A 288 4.43 -8.31 -31.64
CA VAL A 288 3.78 -8.14 -30.33
C VAL A 288 2.26 -8.11 -30.49
N ASP A 289 1.57 -9.04 -29.84
CA ASP A 289 0.11 -9.06 -29.79
C ASP A 289 -0.40 -8.29 -28.57
N PHE A 290 -0.99 -7.12 -28.82
CA PHE A 290 -1.57 -6.28 -27.77
C PHE A 290 -3.00 -6.69 -27.38
N SER A 291 -3.63 -7.64 -28.10
CA SER A 291 -5.04 -8.01 -27.93
C SER A 291 -5.36 -8.55 -26.54
N PHE A 292 -4.41 -9.25 -25.91
CA PHE A 292 -4.53 -9.80 -24.55
C PHE A 292 -3.74 -8.98 -23.51
N GLY A 293 -3.23 -7.82 -23.92
CA GLY A 293 -2.33 -6.96 -23.18
C GLY A 293 -0.90 -7.50 -23.06
N VAL A 294 0.04 -6.58 -22.88
CA VAL A 294 1.47 -6.87 -22.71
C VAL A 294 1.87 -6.61 -21.27
N GLU A 295 2.61 -7.52 -20.64
CA GLU A 295 3.11 -7.32 -19.28
C GLU A 295 4.01 -6.08 -19.19
N ILE A 296 3.88 -5.30 -18.11
CA ILE A 296 4.61 -4.04 -17.95
C ILE A 296 6.13 -4.20 -18.09
N PRO A 297 6.80 -5.21 -17.49
CA PRO A 297 8.24 -5.41 -17.69
C PRO A 297 8.61 -5.69 -19.16
N VAL A 298 7.79 -6.47 -19.88
CA VAL A 298 8.00 -6.76 -21.31
C VAL A 298 7.82 -5.50 -22.16
N LEU A 299 6.81 -4.68 -21.85
CA LEU A 299 6.59 -3.40 -22.49
C LEU A 299 7.77 -2.44 -22.26
N LEU A 300 8.37 -2.44 -21.05
CA LEU A 300 9.56 -1.63 -20.79
C LEU A 300 10.75 -2.02 -21.65
N ASP A 301 10.99 -3.32 -21.83
CA ASP A 301 12.06 -3.81 -22.69
C ASP A 301 11.85 -3.38 -24.15
N LEU A 302 10.59 -3.43 -24.62
CA LEU A 302 10.20 -2.95 -25.96
C LEU A 302 10.49 -1.45 -26.12
N LEU A 303 10.00 -0.63 -25.17
CA LEU A 303 10.10 0.84 -25.20
C LEU A 303 11.52 1.37 -24.99
N SER A 304 12.39 0.63 -24.31
CA SER A 304 13.78 1.01 -24.06
C SER A 304 14.78 0.53 -25.12
N SER A 305 14.32 -0.23 -26.12
CA SER A 305 15.18 -0.75 -27.18
C SER A 305 15.71 0.35 -28.12
N SER A 306 16.88 0.16 -28.74
CA SER A 306 17.51 1.16 -29.63
C SER A 306 16.74 1.46 -30.92
N LYS A 307 15.66 0.73 -31.19
CA LYS A 307 14.75 0.92 -32.34
C LYS A 307 13.41 1.55 -31.95
N SER A 308 13.21 1.89 -30.67
CA SER A 308 11.90 2.13 -30.05
C SER A 308 11.19 3.44 -30.40
N SER A 309 11.63 4.21 -31.41
CA SER A 309 11.07 5.54 -31.67
C SER A 309 9.58 5.51 -32.03
N ARG A 310 9.11 4.42 -32.63
CA ARG A 310 7.69 4.23 -32.96
C ARG A 310 6.88 3.78 -31.74
N GLU A 311 7.43 2.87 -30.97
CA GLU A 311 6.86 2.27 -29.78
C GLU A 311 6.69 3.35 -28.69
N LEU A 312 7.71 4.19 -28.51
CA LEU A 312 7.65 5.33 -27.60
C LEU A 312 6.65 6.39 -28.07
N ALA A 313 6.54 6.63 -29.38
CA ALA A 313 5.52 7.52 -29.93
C ALA A 313 4.10 6.98 -29.70
N ALA A 314 3.88 5.67 -29.89
CA ALA A 314 2.62 4.99 -29.60
C ALA A 314 2.24 5.13 -28.12
N PHE A 315 3.20 4.89 -27.22
CA PHE A 315 3.01 5.05 -25.79
C PHE A 315 2.76 6.51 -25.40
N SER A 316 3.46 7.48 -25.99
CA SER A 316 3.21 8.90 -25.77
C SER A 316 1.80 9.29 -26.20
N GLN A 317 1.29 8.76 -27.31
CA GLN A 317 -0.07 9.05 -27.79
C GLN A 317 -1.13 8.42 -26.87
N TRP A 318 -0.90 7.19 -26.38
CA TRP A 318 -1.77 6.60 -25.36
C TRP A 318 -1.85 7.45 -24.09
N CYS A 319 -0.74 8.05 -23.67
CA CYS A 319 -0.68 8.96 -22.53
C CYS A 319 -1.44 10.29 -22.73
N GLU A 320 -1.77 10.65 -23.98
CA GLU A 320 -2.58 11.83 -24.32
C GLU A 320 -4.10 11.55 -24.20
N GLY A 321 -4.51 10.28 -24.10
CA GLY A 321 -5.90 9.86 -23.98
C GLY A 321 -6.57 10.09 -22.61
N GLU A 322 -7.84 9.74 -22.50
CA GLU A 322 -8.63 9.81 -21.27
C GLU A 322 -8.37 8.62 -20.34
N LEU A 323 -7.17 8.56 -19.76
CA LEU A 323 -6.74 7.47 -18.89
C LEU A 323 -7.44 7.44 -17.53
N GLY A 324 -7.77 6.24 -17.03
CA GLY A 324 -8.19 6.03 -15.64
C GLY A 324 -7.04 6.15 -14.64
N PHE A 325 -7.34 6.16 -13.34
CA PHE A 325 -6.29 6.34 -12.32
C PHE A 325 -5.25 5.21 -12.35
N LYS A 326 -5.69 3.99 -12.64
CA LYS A 326 -4.83 2.83 -12.84
C LYS A 326 -3.89 3.07 -14.02
N GLU A 327 -4.44 3.43 -15.17
CA GLU A 327 -3.69 3.67 -16.41
C GLU A 327 -2.73 4.86 -16.26
N GLN A 328 -3.16 5.96 -15.64
CA GLN A 328 -2.30 7.10 -15.33
C GLN A 328 -1.12 6.70 -14.44
N TYR A 329 -1.38 5.88 -13.41
CA TYR A 329 -0.32 5.38 -12.53
C TYR A 329 0.65 4.47 -13.26
N LEU A 330 0.15 3.53 -14.09
CA LEU A 330 0.98 2.68 -14.94
C LEU A 330 1.82 3.51 -15.91
N GLY A 331 1.23 4.52 -16.54
CA GLY A 331 1.92 5.43 -17.44
C GLY A 331 3.08 6.17 -16.74
N MET A 332 2.84 6.69 -15.54
CA MET A 332 3.87 7.34 -14.72
C MET A 332 4.96 6.37 -14.28
N ARG A 333 4.61 5.13 -13.90
CA ARG A 333 5.57 4.08 -13.53
C ARG A 333 6.45 3.70 -14.71
N ILE A 334 5.87 3.54 -15.90
CA ILE A 334 6.62 3.28 -17.14
C ILE A 334 7.55 4.46 -17.46
N ALA A 335 7.04 5.70 -17.41
CA ALA A 335 7.83 6.90 -17.68
C ALA A 335 9.04 7.03 -16.72
N ALA A 336 8.82 6.76 -15.43
CA ALA A 336 9.89 6.73 -14.42
C ALA A 336 10.90 5.59 -14.68
N ALA A 337 10.47 4.40 -15.08
CA ALA A 337 11.39 3.32 -15.43
C ALA A 337 12.23 3.65 -16.69
N LEU A 338 11.61 4.25 -17.71
CA LEU A 338 12.27 4.59 -18.98
C LEU A 338 13.38 5.62 -18.82
N ILE A 339 13.22 6.63 -17.95
CA ILE A 339 14.29 7.61 -17.70
C ILE A 339 15.52 6.95 -17.07
N TYR A 340 15.31 5.97 -16.17
CA TYR A 340 16.39 5.18 -15.58
C TYR A 340 17.06 4.24 -16.60
N ARG A 341 16.35 3.84 -17.65
CA ARG A 341 16.87 3.04 -18.77
C ARG A 341 17.53 3.88 -19.88
N GLY A 342 17.63 5.20 -19.69
CA GLY A 342 18.36 6.10 -20.59
C GLY A 342 17.54 6.70 -21.72
N VAL A 343 16.20 6.61 -21.67
CA VAL A 343 15.33 7.34 -22.61
C VAL A 343 15.47 8.85 -22.38
N MET A 344 15.42 9.64 -23.46
CA MET A 344 15.65 11.07 -23.44
C MET A 344 14.67 11.80 -22.50
N PRO A 345 15.16 12.65 -21.57
CA PRO A 345 14.32 13.37 -20.62
C PRO A 345 13.17 14.17 -21.26
N GLN A 346 13.36 14.75 -22.46
CA GLN A 346 12.31 15.55 -23.11
C GLN A 346 11.06 14.73 -23.44
N GLU A 347 11.23 13.49 -23.90
CA GLU A 347 10.12 12.57 -24.21
C GLU A 347 9.36 12.18 -22.93
N ILE A 348 10.11 11.90 -21.85
CA ILE A 348 9.54 11.54 -20.55
C ILE A 348 8.75 12.71 -19.96
N ILE A 349 9.27 13.94 -20.07
CA ILE A 349 8.57 15.15 -19.62
C ILE A 349 7.26 15.34 -20.40
N LYS A 350 7.27 15.11 -21.72
CA LYS A 350 6.06 15.19 -22.55
C LYS A 350 5.00 14.19 -22.05
N ILE A 351 5.38 12.92 -21.90
CA ILE A 351 4.51 11.86 -21.37
C ILE A 351 3.94 12.25 -20.01
N ARG A 352 4.79 12.62 -19.06
CA ARG A 352 4.40 13.04 -17.71
C ARG A 352 3.37 14.16 -17.74
N ASN A 353 3.57 15.18 -18.57
CA ASN A 353 2.66 16.31 -18.68
C ASN A 353 1.32 15.94 -19.32
N SER A 354 1.30 15.06 -20.31
CA SER A 354 0.07 14.54 -20.90
C SER A 354 -0.79 13.81 -19.86
N ILE A 355 -0.18 12.90 -19.09
CA ILE A 355 -0.87 12.16 -18.02
C ILE A 355 -1.40 13.12 -16.94
N PHE A 356 -0.58 14.09 -16.52
CA PHE A 356 -0.97 15.07 -15.52
C PHE A 356 -2.16 15.95 -15.98
N CYS A 357 -2.20 16.33 -17.25
CA CYS A 357 -3.34 17.06 -17.83
C CYS A 357 -4.62 16.20 -17.84
N SER A 358 -4.52 14.92 -18.22
CA SER A 358 -5.64 13.96 -18.18
C SER A 358 -6.22 13.81 -16.77
N ASN A 359 -5.33 13.72 -15.76
CA ASN A 359 -5.72 13.66 -14.35
C ASN A 359 -6.52 14.90 -13.90
N ARG A 360 -6.15 16.11 -14.37
CA ARG A 360 -6.85 17.36 -14.05
C ARG A 360 -8.25 17.42 -14.65
N ASN A 361 -8.40 17.06 -15.92
CA ASN A 361 -9.65 17.24 -16.67
C ASN A 361 -10.82 16.44 -16.07
N ARG A 362 -10.58 15.25 -15.50
CA ARG A 362 -11.63 14.43 -14.87
C ARG A 362 -12.30 15.08 -13.65
N TRP A 363 -11.62 15.96 -12.92
CA TRP A 363 -12.16 16.58 -11.69
C TRP A 363 -12.92 17.90 -11.91
N TYR A 364 -12.70 18.59 -13.03
CA TYR A 364 -13.43 19.83 -13.35
C TYR A 364 -14.94 19.60 -13.53
N SER A 365 -15.38 18.35 -13.64
CA SER A 365 -16.80 17.99 -13.71
C SER A 365 -17.54 17.99 -12.36
N HIS A 366 -16.85 17.90 -11.20
CA HIS A 366 -17.55 17.66 -9.92
C HIS A 366 -17.10 18.45 -8.67
N SER A 367 -16.03 19.26 -8.68
CA SER A 367 -15.82 20.32 -7.66
C SER A 367 -14.64 21.23 -7.97
N LYS A 368 -14.70 22.49 -7.52
CA LYS A 368 -13.56 23.43 -7.50
C LYS A 368 -12.56 23.02 -6.40
N MET A 369 -11.77 21.98 -6.63
CA MET A 369 -10.58 21.68 -5.81
C MET A 369 -9.29 22.21 -6.48
N ASN A 370 -8.29 22.46 -5.64
CA ASN A 370 -7.02 23.11 -5.96
C ASN A 370 -6.39 22.65 -7.28
N GLN A 371 -6.02 23.62 -8.13
CA GLN A 371 -5.51 23.41 -9.49
C GLN A 371 -4.08 22.84 -9.56
N TYR A 372 -3.49 22.37 -8.45
CA TYR A 372 -2.04 22.18 -8.34
C TYR A 372 -1.68 20.90 -7.55
N GLY A 373 -1.45 19.79 -8.25
CA GLY A 373 -0.98 18.51 -7.68
C GLY A 373 -1.67 17.29 -8.32
N TRP A 374 -1.14 16.09 -8.06
CA TRP A 374 -1.79 14.86 -8.52
C TRP A 374 -3.06 14.59 -7.71
N SER A 375 -4.16 14.35 -8.40
CA SER A 375 -5.43 13.95 -7.78
C SER A 375 -5.53 12.42 -7.72
N LYS A 376 -6.18 11.91 -6.66
CA LYS A 376 -6.49 10.49 -6.49
C LYS A 376 -7.87 10.34 -5.81
N PRO A 377 -8.60 9.22 -6.01
CA PRO A 377 -9.85 8.93 -5.31
C PRO A 377 -9.72 9.03 -3.79
N MET A 378 -10.84 9.34 -3.10
CA MET A 378 -10.84 9.61 -1.67
C MET A 378 -10.33 8.46 -0.80
N ASP A 379 -10.52 7.22 -1.24
CA ASP A 379 -10.20 6.01 -0.49
C ASP A 379 -9.12 5.19 -1.21
N SER A 380 -8.14 5.87 -1.82
CA SER A 380 -7.09 5.21 -2.61
C SER A 380 -5.68 5.50 -2.08
N VAL A 381 -4.80 4.51 -2.26
CA VAL A 381 -3.34 4.66 -2.07
C VAL A 381 -2.71 4.58 -3.46
N ILE A 382 -2.29 5.73 -3.97
CA ILE A 382 -1.63 5.86 -5.27
C ILE A 382 -0.46 6.84 -5.10
N PRO A 383 0.80 6.37 -5.14
CA PRO A 383 1.99 7.17 -4.84
C PRO A 383 2.45 8.00 -6.03
N PHE A 384 1.52 8.72 -6.68
CA PHE A 384 1.82 9.58 -7.82
C PHE A 384 2.95 10.57 -7.53
N HIS A 385 2.95 11.18 -6.34
CA HIS A 385 3.91 12.21 -5.97
C HIS A 385 5.33 11.65 -5.82
N TYR A 386 5.47 10.41 -5.35
CA TYR A 386 6.77 9.76 -5.26
C TYR A 386 7.28 9.40 -6.66
N VAL A 387 6.44 8.81 -7.51
CA VAL A 387 6.81 8.49 -8.90
C VAL A 387 7.15 9.77 -9.70
N ASP A 388 6.40 10.84 -9.52
CA ASP A 388 6.65 12.14 -10.15
C ASP A 388 7.95 12.79 -9.64
N LEU A 389 8.25 12.67 -8.35
CA LEU A 389 9.52 13.10 -7.78
C LEU A 389 10.70 12.35 -8.43
N GLU A 390 10.58 11.04 -8.67
CA GLU A 390 11.64 10.26 -9.33
C GLU A 390 11.88 10.70 -10.78
N ILE A 391 10.83 11.08 -11.51
CA ILE A 391 10.98 11.70 -12.83
C ILE A 391 11.66 13.07 -12.70
N TRP A 392 11.24 13.90 -11.75
CA TRP A 392 11.85 15.20 -11.50
C TRP A 392 13.34 15.10 -11.16
N LEU A 393 13.74 14.12 -10.35
CA LEU A 393 15.12 13.90 -9.95
C LEU A 393 16.05 13.56 -11.14
N ASN A 394 15.49 12.99 -12.20
CA ASN A 394 16.24 12.56 -13.39
C ASN A 394 16.01 13.47 -14.62
N THR A 395 15.35 14.61 -14.45
CA THR A 395 15.09 15.60 -15.50
C THR A 395 15.61 16.99 -15.12
N ASP A 396 15.58 17.93 -16.06
CA ASP A 396 15.92 19.34 -15.83
C ASP A 396 14.71 20.19 -15.40
N LEU A 397 13.61 19.57 -14.94
CA LEU A 397 12.44 20.29 -14.45
C LEU A 397 12.79 21.14 -13.21
N SER A 398 12.21 22.33 -13.14
CA SER A 398 12.28 23.26 -12.00
C SER A 398 11.45 22.78 -10.82
N THR A 399 11.69 23.36 -9.64
CA THR A 399 11.00 23.09 -8.37
C THR A 399 9.51 23.43 -8.38
N GLU A 400 9.04 24.24 -9.33
CA GLU A 400 7.62 24.54 -9.50
C GLU A 400 6.78 23.30 -9.87
N PHE A 401 7.37 22.33 -10.57
CA PHE A 401 6.68 21.12 -11.05
C PHE A 401 6.35 20.12 -9.94
N ILE A 402 7.09 20.21 -8.83
CA ILE A 402 6.87 19.42 -7.60
C ILE A 402 6.19 20.24 -6.49
N GLY A 403 5.78 21.48 -6.79
CA GLY A 403 4.90 22.28 -5.94
C GLY A 403 5.58 23.12 -4.85
N LEU A 404 6.89 23.43 -4.98
CA LEU A 404 7.65 24.13 -3.93
C LEU A 404 7.50 25.67 -3.95
N GLU A 405 7.14 26.27 -5.10
CA GLU A 405 7.29 27.72 -5.35
C GLU A 405 6.02 28.57 -5.25
N LYS A 406 4.84 28.03 -4.91
CA LYS A 406 3.58 28.80 -5.05
C LYS A 406 2.95 29.19 -3.71
N GLU A 407 3.08 30.47 -3.38
CA GLU A 407 2.19 31.16 -2.44
C GLU A 407 0.73 30.97 -2.90
N GLU A 408 -0.12 30.51 -1.99
CA GLU A 408 -1.57 30.56 -2.17
C GLU A 408 -2.01 32.03 -2.19
N SER A 409 -1.99 32.66 -3.37
CA SER A 409 -2.63 33.97 -3.59
C SER A 409 -4.17 33.92 -3.51
N SER A 410 -4.75 32.85 -2.95
CA SER A 410 -6.19 32.67 -2.77
C SER A 410 -6.65 32.25 -1.36
N LEU A 411 -5.83 32.43 -0.32
CA LEU A 411 -6.27 32.22 1.08
C LEU A 411 -7.20 33.32 1.63
N THR A 412 -7.55 34.34 0.85
CA THR A 412 -8.53 35.37 1.25
C THR A 412 -9.98 35.01 0.96
N SER A 413 -10.27 33.86 0.33
CA SER A 413 -11.66 33.43 0.17
C SER A 413 -12.11 32.73 1.44
N ARG A 414 -12.78 33.49 2.33
CA ARG A 414 -13.69 32.99 3.37
C ARG A 414 -14.46 31.77 2.82
N SER A 415 -14.02 30.57 3.18
CA SER A 415 -14.79 29.35 2.94
C SER A 415 -16.03 29.43 3.81
N ARG A 416 -17.10 29.99 3.26
CA ARG A 416 -18.45 29.80 3.76
C ARG A 416 -18.69 28.29 3.75
N ILE A 417 -18.73 27.76 4.97
CA ILE A 417 -19.56 26.65 5.43
C ILE A 417 -20.48 26.13 4.32
N ASN A 418 -20.19 24.92 3.82
CA ASN A 418 -21.15 24.14 3.06
C ASN A 418 -22.39 23.93 3.96
N PRO A 419 -23.60 24.39 3.59
CA PRO A 419 -24.77 24.27 4.46
C PRO A 419 -25.47 22.91 4.38
N PHE A 420 -25.00 21.96 3.57
CA PHE A 420 -25.65 20.66 3.41
C PHE A 420 -24.62 19.53 3.32
N GLY A 421 -24.59 18.67 4.36
CA GLY A 421 -23.86 17.39 4.36
C GLY A 421 -22.95 17.16 5.57
N ASN A 422 -23.55 16.75 6.70
CA ASN A 422 -23.00 16.04 7.87
C ASN A 422 -21.52 16.22 8.27
N VAL A 423 -21.33 17.10 9.26
CA VAL A 423 -20.54 16.95 10.50
C VAL A 423 -19.67 15.68 10.58
N ASN A 424 -18.42 15.79 10.09
CA ASN A 424 -17.17 15.24 10.65
C ASN A 424 -16.07 15.25 9.57
N THR A 425 -15.94 16.34 8.81
CA THR A 425 -14.72 16.56 8.01
C THR A 425 -13.58 16.87 8.98
N THR A 426 -12.91 15.80 9.39
CA THR A 426 -11.61 15.79 10.06
C THR A 426 -10.72 16.87 9.47
N ARG A 427 -10.39 17.89 10.28
CA ARG A 427 -9.40 18.91 9.95
C ARG A 427 -8.12 18.20 9.49
N THR A 428 -7.77 18.32 8.21
CA THR A 428 -6.45 17.92 7.74
C THR A 428 -5.44 18.75 8.53
N PRO A 429 -4.41 18.14 9.15
CA PRO A 429 -3.46 18.89 9.99
C PRO A 429 -2.60 19.87 9.17
N HIS A 430 -2.62 19.78 7.84
CA HIS A 430 -2.08 20.77 6.92
C HIS A 430 -3.14 21.32 5.97
N LYS A 431 -3.05 22.62 5.66
CA LYS A 431 -3.90 23.27 4.65
C LYS A 431 -3.43 22.99 3.22
N ASN A 432 -2.13 22.84 3.00
CA ASN A 432 -1.54 22.63 1.67
C ASN A 432 -1.19 21.16 1.42
N ARG A 433 -2.01 20.49 0.60
CA ARG A 433 -1.84 19.07 0.24
C ARG A 433 -0.54 18.80 -0.50
N SER A 434 -0.11 19.72 -1.38
CA SER A 434 1.05 19.53 -2.25
C SER A 434 2.35 19.54 -1.45
N ILE A 435 2.46 20.43 -0.44
CA ILE A 435 3.59 20.45 0.50
C ILE A 435 3.67 19.13 1.28
N ARG A 436 2.53 18.65 1.80
CA ARG A 436 2.49 17.39 2.54
C ARG A 436 2.96 16.22 1.67
N ASP A 437 2.41 16.10 0.46
CA ASP A 437 2.71 15.00 -0.44
C ASP A 437 4.19 15.09 -0.92
N LEU A 438 4.75 16.29 -1.07
CA LEU A 438 6.18 16.53 -1.32
C LEU A 438 7.07 16.10 -0.15
N LEU A 439 6.73 16.46 1.09
CA LEU A 439 7.48 16.06 2.29
C LEU A 439 7.54 14.54 2.43
N ASN A 440 6.40 13.87 2.21
CA ASN A 440 6.32 12.40 2.24
C ASN A 440 7.18 11.77 1.13
N SER A 441 7.03 12.26 -0.11
CA SER A 441 7.79 11.74 -1.25
C SER A 441 9.29 11.94 -1.08
N SER A 442 9.70 13.08 -0.51
CA SER A 442 11.11 13.39 -0.23
C SER A 442 11.67 12.46 0.85
N LEU A 443 10.88 12.11 1.87
CA LEU A 443 11.28 11.14 2.90
C LEU A 443 11.51 9.76 2.30
N MET A 444 10.57 9.32 1.46
CA MET A 444 10.67 8.05 0.77
C MET A 444 11.91 8.01 -0.13
N ALA A 445 12.18 9.12 -0.82
CA ALA A 445 13.35 9.24 -1.68
C ALA A 445 14.66 9.13 -0.87
N VAL A 446 14.79 9.89 0.21
CA VAL A 446 15.99 9.85 1.07
C VAL A 446 16.24 8.47 1.70
N LYS A 447 15.18 7.75 2.05
CA LYS A 447 15.27 6.39 2.62
C LYS A 447 15.70 5.33 1.59
N SER A 448 15.60 5.62 0.30
CA SER A 448 16.04 4.71 -0.77
C SER A 448 17.46 5.03 -1.24
N ASN A 449 18.19 3.99 -1.63
CA ASN A 449 19.60 4.07 -2.00
C ASN A 449 19.81 3.77 -3.49
N ASN A 450 21.03 3.99 -4.00
CA ASN A 450 21.47 3.64 -5.35
C ASN A 450 20.85 4.49 -6.47
N ARG A 451 20.66 5.80 -6.24
CA ARG A 451 20.36 6.76 -7.30
C ARG A 451 21.63 7.15 -8.07
N PRO A 452 21.49 7.58 -9.34
CA PRO A 452 22.55 8.28 -10.06
C PRO A 452 23.03 9.50 -9.27
N GLU A 453 24.33 9.80 -9.35
CA GLU A 453 24.96 10.89 -8.58
C GLU A 453 24.29 12.26 -8.81
N LYS A 454 23.89 12.55 -10.05
CA LYS A 454 23.14 13.78 -10.39
C LYS A 454 21.77 13.85 -9.69
N ALA A 455 21.04 12.74 -9.66
CA ALA A 455 19.73 12.66 -9.01
C ALA A 455 19.88 12.78 -7.48
N GLU A 456 20.92 12.17 -6.90
CA GLU A 456 21.21 12.29 -5.48
C GLU A 456 21.57 13.74 -5.10
N ALA A 457 22.41 14.42 -5.90
CA ALA A 457 22.73 15.83 -5.70
C ALA A 457 21.48 16.73 -5.79
N LYS A 458 20.58 16.44 -6.74
CA LYS A 458 19.31 17.16 -6.90
C LYS A 458 18.35 16.92 -5.72
N LEU A 459 18.32 15.69 -5.17
CA LEU A 459 17.58 15.37 -3.96
C LEU A 459 18.13 16.16 -2.76
N VAL A 460 19.45 16.19 -2.57
CA VAL A 460 20.09 16.98 -1.50
C VAL A 460 19.72 18.46 -1.60
N TYR A 461 19.77 19.03 -2.81
CA TYR A 461 19.33 20.41 -3.04
C TYR A 461 17.85 20.63 -2.68
N LEU A 462 16.96 19.71 -3.08
CA LEU A 462 15.55 19.76 -2.72
C LEU A 462 15.33 19.73 -1.20
N ILE A 463 16.09 18.89 -0.50
CA ILE A 463 16.03 18.82 0.95
C ILE A 463 16.47 20.16 1.56
N ASP A 464 17.58 20.75 1.12
CA ASP A 464 18.03 22.06 1.61
C ASP A 464 16.97 23.17 1.37
N GLU A 465 16.31 23.15 0.21
CA GLU A 465 15.19 24.03 -0.11
C GLU A 465 14.00 23.80 0.82
N ILE A 466 13.59 22.55 1.05
CA ILE A 466 12.49 22.21 1.98
C ILE A 466 12.77 22.74 3.39
N PHE A 467 14.01 22.58 3.88
CA PHE A 467 14.42 23.04 5.20
C PHE A 467 14.67 24.55 5.30
N SER A 468 14.66 25.27 4.18
CA SER A 468 14.83 26.72 4.11
C SER A 468 13.54 27.45 3.66
N ASN A 469 12.53 26.71 3.21
CA ASN A 469 11.31 27.27 2.64
C ASN A 469 10.40 27.85 3.72
N LYS A 470 10.17 29.17 3.66
CA LYS A 470 9.33 29.90 4.64
C LYS A 470 7.89 29.38 4.71
N LEU A 471 7.30 28.93 3.60
CA LEU A 471 5.93 28.41 3.60
C LEU A 471 5.85 27.10 4.40
N ILE A 472 6.83 26.21 4.24
CA ILE A 472 6.90 24.97 5.00
C ILE A 472 7.20 25.27 6.48
N LEU A 473 8.18 26.13 6.73
CA LEU A 473 8.64 26.45 8.09
C LEU A 473 7.66 27.32 8.89
N SER A 474 6.69 27.97 8.26
CA SER A 474 5.62 28.71 8.95
C SER A 474 4.47 27.80 9.42
N ASP A 475 4.43 26.54 8.97
CA ASP A 475 3.43 25.57 9.42
C ASP A 475 3.99 24.71 10.56
N SER A 476 3.41 24.85 11.75
CA SER A 476 3.83 24.13 12.96
C SER A 476 3.81 22.60 12.84
N VAL A 477 2.97 22.01 11.99
CA VAL A 477 2.95 20.55 11.80
C VAL A 477 4.08 20.09 10.85
N CYS A 478 4.44 20.92 9.87
CA CYS A 478 5.52 20.66 8.92
C CYS A 478 6.86 20.77 9.65
N VAL A 479 7.02 21.81 10.46
CA VAL A 479 8.23 22.02 11.24
C VAL A 479 8.45 20.87 12.22
N GLN A 480 7.41 20.43 12.93
CA GLN A 480 7.52 19.25 13.79
C GLN A 480 7.99 18.04 12.97
N PHE A 481 7.40 17.80 11.81
CA PHE A 481 7.78 16.70 10.91
C PHE A 481 9.25 16.78 10.51
N LEU A 482 9.72 17.97 10.10
CA LEU A 482 11.13 18.22 9.76
C LEU A 482 12.06 18.02 10.95
N VAL A 483 11.67 18.48 12.15
CA VAL A 483 12.44 18.24 13.38
C VAL A 483 12.54 16.75 13.66
N LYS A 484 11.44 16.01 13.64
CA LYS A 484 11.45 14.57 13.92
C LYS A 484 12.28 13.78 12.93
N ASN A 485 12.31 14.22 11.68
CA ASN A 485 13.11 13.62 10.64
C ASN A 485 14.39 14.40 10.36
N TYR A 486 14.98 15.11 11.33
CA TYR A 486 16.17 15.92 11.07
C TYR A 486 17.34 15.10 10.48
N ASP A 487 17.43 13.81 10.83
CA ASP A 487 18.37 12.84 10.26
C ASP A 487 18.11 12.50 8.77
N PHE A 488 17.05 13.04 8.14
CA PHE A 488 16.82 13.01 6.68
C PHE A 488 18.05 13.45 5.89
N THR A 489 18.78 14.40 6.47
CA THR A 489 19.79 15.15 5.74
C THR A 489 21.12 14.41 5.92
N ARG A 490 21.44 13.47 5.01
CA ARG A 490 22.80 12.88 4.96
C ARG A 490 23.89 13.95 4.88
N SER A 491 23.52 15.13 4.38
CA SER A 491 24.29 16.36 4.31
C SER A 491 23.69 17.41 5.26
N VAL A 492 24.04 17.37 6.54
CA VAL A 492 23.65 18.44 7.48
C VAL A 492 24.42 19.71 7.10
N HIS A 493 23.77 20.62 6.37
CA HIS A 493 24.33 21.96 6.15
C HIS A 493 24.47 22.66 7.52
N PRO A 494 25.63 23.26 7.87
CA PRO A 494 25.87 23.78 9.23
C PRO A 494 24.86 24.83 9.71
N ASN A 495 24.21 25.53 8.78
CA ASN A 495 23.29 26.63 9.05
C ASN A 495 21.81 26.21 9.11
N LEU A 496 21.49 24.95 8.78
CA LEU A 496 20.11 24.48 8.70
C LEU A 496 19.38 24.58 10.05
N VAL A 497 20.08 24.23 11.15
CA VAL A 497 19.53 24.38 12.50
C VAL A 497 19.26 25.84 12.85
N GLU A 498 20.14 26.74 12.43
CA GLU A 498 19.97 28.17 12.69
C GLU A 498 18.75 28.72 11.95
N ASN A 499 18.58 28.38 10.68
CA ASN A 499 17.42 28.76 9.89
C ASN A 499 16.13 28.24 10.54
N MET A 500 16.09 26.96 10.91
CA MET A 500 14.94 26.39 11.61
C MET A 500 14.64 27.12 12.93
N VAL A 501 15.64 27.40 13.77
CA VAL A 501 15.46 28.10 15.05
C VAL A 501 14.91 29.50 14.84
N ASN A 502 15.49 30.27 13.91
CA ASN A 502 15.04 31.63 13.61
C ASN A 502 13.60 31.61 13.11
N THR A 503 13.27 30.71 12.18
CA THR A 503 11.90 30.64 11.66
C THR A 503 10.92 30.18 12.73
N ILE A 504 11.24 29.18 13.57
CA ILE A 504 10.38 28.76 14.70
C ILE A 504 10.02 29.94 15.62
N LEU A 505 10.97 30.85 15.85
CA LEU A 505 10.73 32.05 16.65
C LEU A 505 9.78 33.04 15.96
N GLU A 506 9.82 33.11 14.63
CA GLU A 506 9.00 33.99 13.79
C GLU A 506 7.58 33.45 13.51
N ILE A 507 7.33 32.14 13.66
CA ILE A 507 5.99 31.55 13.42
C ILE A 507 4.93 32.23 14.29
N ASP A 508 3.77 32.53 13.70
CA ASP A 508 2.59 33.03 14.43
C ASP A 508 1.86 31.90 15.18
N VAL A 509 2.48 31.41 16.25
CA VAL A 509 1.93 30.42 17.19
C VAL A 509 2.28 30.79 18.63
N ASP A 510 1.55 30.22 19.58
CA ASP A 510 1.76 30.47 21.00
C ASP A 510 3.15 30.03 21.49
N ALA A 511 3.63 30.68 22.54
CA ALA A 511 4.94 30.42 23.13
C ALA A 511 5.14 28.95 23.53
N SER A 512 4.10 28.29 24.05
CA SER A 512 4.13 26.88 24.45
C SER A 512 4.33 25.96 23.24
N THR A 513 3.66 26.25 22.11
CA THR A 513 3.92 25.57 20.84
C THR A 513 5.36 25.75 20.35
N LYS A 514 5.92 26.97 20.39
CA LYS A 514 7.32 27.21 20.03
C LYS A 514 8.29 26.44 20.94
N ALA A 515 8.00 26.43 22.24
CA ALA A 515 8.78 25.70 23.23
C ALA A 515 8.80 24.20 22.93
N ALA A 516 7.65 23.59 22.62
CA ALA A 516 7.55 22.17 22.28
C ALA A 516 8.44 21.77 21.09
N ILE A 517 8.43 22.56 20.02
CA ILE A 517 9.22 22.31 18.82
C ILE A 517 10.73 22.46 19.11
N LEU A 518 11.13 23.52 19.80
CA LEU A 518 12.54 23.73 20.18
C LEU A 518 13.04 22.66 21.15
N PHE A 519 12.17 22.16 22.03
CA PHE A 519 12.48 21.04 22.93
C PHE A 519 12.89 19.79 22.14
N ALA A 520 12.08 19.42 21.15
CA ALA A 520 12.36 18.31 20.26
C ALA A 520 13.66 18.53 19.47
N LEU A 521 13.89 19.74 18.95
CA LEU A 521 15.12 20.04 18.21
C LEU A 521 16.39 19.90 19.08
N ILE A 522 16.34 20.33 20.34
CA ILE A 522 17.47 20.21 21.29
C ILE A 522 17.76 18.75 21.65
N GLU A 523 16.73 17.91 21.77
CA GLU A 523 16.92 16.48 22.04
C GLU A 523 17.73 15.81 20.91
N ILE A 524 17.46 16.20 19.67
CA ILE A 524 18.09 15.62 18.49
C ILE A 524 19.52 16.14 18.32
N ASN A 525 19.71 17.46 18.18
CA ASN A 525 21.00 18.05 17.77
C ASN A 525 21.74 18.83 18.87
N ASN A 526 21.15 18.99 20.06
CA ASN A 526 21.72 19.72 21.20
C ASN A 526 22.20 21.15 20.87
N SER A 527 21.56 21.82 19.91
CA SER A 527 21.99 23.14 19.42
C SER A 527 22.00 24.22 20.50
N THR A 528 23.14 24.89 20.65
CA THR A 528 23.29 26.05 21.55
C THR A 528 22.34 27.18 21.18
N LYS A 529 22.10 27.42 19.88
CA LYS A 529 21.17 28.47 19.42
C LYS A 529 19.73 28.12 19.80
N ALA A 530 19.31 26.87 19.60
CA ALA A 530 17.99 26.41 20.01
C ALA A 530 17.79 26.54 21.54
N ARG A 531 18.82 26.25 22.34
CA ARG A 531 18.80 26.42 23.80
C ARG A 531 18.66 27.88 24.23
N VAL A 532 19.37 28.79 23.56
CA VAL A 532 19.24 30.24 23.81
C VAL A 532 17.86 30.74 23.42
N ALA A 533 17.33 30.31 22.27
CA ALA A 533 15.98 30.62 21.82
C ALA A 533 14.92 30.13 22.82
N LEU A 534 15.05 28.89 23.30
CA LEU A 534 14.16 28.31 24.30
C LEU A 534 14.18 29.12 25.62
N ARG A 535 15.36 29.57 26.05
CA ARG A 535 15.50 30.43 27.24
C ARG A 535 14.80 31.78 27.09
N LYS A 536 14.77 32.36 25.88
CA LYS A 536 14.06 33.62 25.62
C LYS A 536 12.53 33.45 25.71
N ILE A 537 12.01 32.29 25.32
CA ILE A 537 10.57 31.98 25.36
C ILE A 537 10.05 31.77 26.78
N LYS A 538 10.93 31.39 27.72
CA LYS A 538 10.55 31.14 29.14
C LYS A 538 9.70 32.24 29.76
N SER A 539 10.02 33.50 29.44
CA SER A 539 9.37 34.69 30.01
C SER A 539 8.18 35.18 29.19
N SER A 540 7.79 34.44 28.14
CA SER A 540 6.65 34.79 27.30
C SER A 540 5.33 34.43 27.99
N GLU A 541 4.30 35.22 27.69
CA GLU A 541 2.93 34.97 28.14
C GLU A 541 2.43 33.62 27.58
N GLY A 542 1.76 32.83 28.43
CA GLY A 542 1.24 31.50 28.06
C GLY A 542 2.16 30.30 28.36
N ILE A 543 3.29 30.52 29.03
CA ILE A 543 4.15 29.46 29.60
C ILE A 543 3.82 29.25 31.08
N SER A 544 3.46 28.02 31.47
CA SER A 544 3.20 27.64 32.86
C SER A 544 4.48 27.53 33.69
N LEU A 545 4.35 27.53 35.02
CA LEU A 545 5.49 27.33 35.93
C LEU A 545 6.22 26.00 35.68
N LYS A 546 5.45 24.95 35.35
CA LYS A 546 5.97 23.62 35.03
C LYS A 546 6.79 23.64 33.75
N GLU A 547 6.28 24.27 32.69
CA GLU A 547 7.00 24.48 31.43
C GLU A 547 8.26 25.30 31.65
N ALA A 548 8.18 26.39 32.42
CA ALA A 548 9.32 27.28 32.68
C ALA A 548 10.49 26.55 33.38
N ARG A 549 10.20 25.63 34.31
CA ARG A 549 11.22 24.79 34.97
C ARG A 549 11.86 23.78 34.02
N ALA A 550 11.05 23.16 33.16
CA ALA A 550 11.55 22.23 32.13
C ALA A 550 12.43 22.97 31.11
N ILE A 551 11.98 24.16 30.66
CA ILE A 551 12.71 25.07 29.77
C ILE A 551 14.06 25.48 30.37
N ASP A 552 14.11 25.89 31.64
CA ASP A 552 15.37 26.21 32.33
C ASP A 552 16.33 25.02 32.32
N THR A 553 15.81 23.84 32.67
CA THR A 553 16.62 22.62 32.79
C THR A 553 17.23 22.24 31.44
N VAL A 554 16.43 22.24 30.36
CA VAL A 554 16.89 21.90 29.01
C VAL A 554 17.75 23.00 28.40
N SER A 555 17.45 24.28 28.64
CA SER A 555 18.29 25.36 28.14
C SER A 555 19.70 25.35 28.78
N LEU A 556 19.84 24.91 30.03
CA LEU A 556 21.12 24.82 30.75
C LEU A 556 21.88 23.51 30.49
N LEU A 557 21.20 22.36 30.50
CA LEU A 557 21.85 21.06 30.39
C LEU A 557 21.83 20.48 28.96
N GLY A 558 21.00 21.04 28.08
CA GLY A 558 20.83 20.54 26.71
C GLY A 558 20.33 19.09 26.71
N LYS A 559 20.86 18.27 25.80
CA LYS A 559 20.52 16.85 25.66
C LYS A 559 20.67 16.04 26.96
N LYS A 560 21.64 16.40 27.82
CA LYS A 560 21.86 15.72 29.11
C LYS A 560 20.67 15.84 30.07
N ALA A 561 19.79 16.82 29.90
CA ALA A 561 18.55 16.90 30.69
C ALA A 561 17.67 15.68 30.49
N PHE A 562 17.61 15.16 29.26
CA PHE A 562 16.83 13.98 28.91
C PHE A 562 17.54 12.71 29.34
N ASP A 563 18.85 12.60 29.08
CA ASP A 563 19.64 11.41 29.42
C ASP A 563 19.72 11.17 30.94
N SER A 564 19.68 12.23 31.74
CA SER A 564 19.67 12.13 33.21
C SER A 564 18.26 11.94 33.80
N GLY A 565 17.22 11.86 32.97
CA GLY A 565 15.83 11.72 33.42
C GLY A 565 15.28 12.93 34.18
N LYS A 566 15.97 14.09 34.12
CA LYS A 566 15.50 15.32 34.78
C LYS A 566 14.28 15.93 34.10
N VAL A 567 14.11 15.65 32.81
CA VAL A 567 12.94 16.03 32.01
C VAL A 567 12.60 14.86 31.08
N SER A 568 11.30 14.62 30.87
CA SER A 568 10.81 13.60 29.93
C SER A 568 11.31 13.88 28.52
N ARG A 569 11.55 12.81 27.74
CA ARG A 569 11.87 12.95 26.32
C ARG A 569 10.62 13.43 25.56
N PRO A 570 10.76 14.38 24.62
CA PRO A 570 9.64 14.81 23.79
C PRO A 570 9.20 13.66 22.88
N GLU A 571 7.91 13.35 22.90
CA GLU A 571 7.32 12.28 22.07
C GLU A 571 6.54 12.86 20.89
N TRP A 572 6.66 12.24 19.72
CA TRP A 572 5.85 12.59 18.55
C TRP A 572 4.38 12.16 18.72
N PRO A 573 3.39 12.95 18.26
CA PRO A 573 3.48 14.34 17.80
C PRO A 573 3.77 15.35 18.92
N TYR A 574 4.84 16.14 18.76
CA TYR A 574 5.44 16.92 19.85
C TYR A 574 4.49 17.94 20.49
N ILE A 575 3.77 18.74 19.70
CA ILE A 575 2.85 19.77 20.22
C ILE A 575 1.70 19.12 21.01
N LYS A 576 1.15 18.00 20.51
CA LYS A 576 0.02 17.33 21.14
C LYS A 576 0.45 16.71 22.47
N ASN A 577 1.57 15.99 22.49
CA ASN A 577 2.07 15.33 23.70
C ASN A 577 2.59 16.35 24.71
N TRP A 578 3.21 17.44 24.27
CA TRP A 578 3.59 18.57 25.13
C TRP A 578 2.38 19.16 25.86
N ARG A 579 1.27 19.38 25.15
CA ARG A 579 0.02 19.87 25.77
C ARG A 579 -0.54 18.89 26.79
N ILE A 580 -0.46 17.58 26.53
CA ILE A 580 -0.88 16.57 27.50
C ILE A 580 0.01 16.59 28.74
N GLU A 581 1.33 16.68 28.57
CA GLU A 581 2.30 16.62 29.66
C GLU A 581 2.29 17.88 30.53
N TYR A 582 2.10 19.05 29.93
CA TYR A 582 2.32 20.35 30.57
C TYR A 582 1.08 21.25 30.68
N LYS A 583 0.03 21.05 29.87
CA LYS A 583 -1.23 21.81 29.96
C LYS A 583 -2.37 21.08 30.67
N ASN A 584 -2.36 19.74 30.75
CA ASN A 584 -3.37 18.99 31.49
C ASN A 584 -2.88 18.62 32.89
N LYS A 585 -3.02 19.58 33.82
CA LYS A 585 -3.27 19.41 35.26
C LYS A 585 -3.15 20.80 35.92
N GLU A 586 -4.19 21.61 35.76
CA GLU A 586 -4.61 22.49 36.84
C GLU A 586 -5.75 21.75 37.54
N GLU A 587 -5.41 21.02 38.60
CA GLU A 587 -6.32 20.82 39.73
C GLU A 587 -6.19 22.03 40.65
#